data_AF-A0A1Y2GR54-F1
#
_entry.id   AF-A0A1Y2GR54-F1
#
_cell.length_a   1.000
_cell.length_b   1.000
_cell.length_c   1.000
_cell.angle_alpha   90.00
_cell.angle_beta   90.00
_cell.angle_gamma   90.00
#
_symmetry.space_group_name_H-M   'P 1'
#
loop_
_entity.id
_entity.type
_entity.pdbx_description
1 polymer ?
#
loop_
_entity_poly.entity_id
_entity_poly.type
_entity_poly.pdbx_seq_one_letter_code
_entity_poly.pdbx_strand_id
1 'polypeptide(L)'
;MTSKNEIAAGRKGSTSQRPSFFPRLSLFQWFIRFLPAIIFAFYTYSRKGAFQPPTCIAFGLNCPQGSVYLEGILERPDYYSQVLKYYLSLFSNSEDLGGSFAVFVEGKPVIDVYAGAKDLAKTQIYNNKTLQQVYSSGKVVEGIVIARLVDQGLLDYEKRVADYWPEFAQNDKEDVRLVDLMTHESGVSYLDDDDETNLMSWARLKDVESFSQRLARQPHHFKGEKIRAYHGMTRGWFLNEIVRRVDPKGRTIGQIAEQDLMGAYPDVELYYSKLPKESDWEDRLSVWHDYPLLRTIGRLLIPRFIQTNKYIGYPSMAPIHPVAKALAVGGKDLVKKSFMPKFASSPDLMRTKEAHESESPSFSLKTNAHSLARLMSMMANKGASVNPGQEPDLLSQETYTKATTFHSSQLDQILDETLPMSVGGWVKLKGFSGSKLLKDIEIQGWSGAGGSLTIWIEELHIGFSFVTNAFGPFEGILGDYRGANLLDRVVYARKQELGLLQDASKE
;
A
#
# COMPACT_ATOMS: atom_id res chain seq x y z
N MET A 1 -27.91 50.41 -73.35
CA MET A 1 -28.28 49.80 -74.65
C MET A 1 -28.50 48.31 -74.44
N THR A 2 -29.51 47.75 -75.08
CA THR A 2 -29.93 46.33 -75.00
C THR A 2 -29.17 45.45 -75.98
N SER A 3 -28.88 44.19 -75.59
CA SER A 3 -28.64 43.00 -76.44
C SER A 3 -28.13 41.83 -75.56
N LYS A 4 -28.36 40.51 -75.74
CA LYS A 4 -29.35 39.59 -76.39
C LYS A 4 -29.02 38.17 -75.83
N ASN A 5 -29.82 37.09 -75.90
CA ASN A 5 -31.16 36.82 -76.44
C ASN A 5 -31.93 35.77 -75.56
N GLU A 6 -32.97 35.17 -76.12
CA GLU A 6 -33.82 34.04 -75.67
C GLU A 6 -33.07 32.67 -75.70
N ILE A 7 -33.54 31.52 -75.17
CA ILE A 7 -34.74 30.72 -75.54
C ILE A 7 -35.26 29.89 -74.34
N ALA A 8 -36.53 29.44 -74.41
CA ALA A 8 -37.34 28.94 -73.29
C ALA A 8 -37.43 27.40 -73.08
N ALA A 9 -38.04 27.06 -71.93
CA ALA A 9 -38.85 25.87 -71.60
C ALA A 9 -38.19 24.52 -71.20
N GLY A 10 -38.60 23.98 -70.05
CA GLY A 10 -38.74 22.51 -69.89
C GLY A 10 -38.51 21.86 -68.51
N ARG A 11 -39.62 21.39 -67.89
CA ARG A 11 -39.76 20.22 -66.98
C ARG A 11 -39.24 20.27 -65.52
N LYS A 12 -40.20 20.07 -64.61
CA LYS A 12 -40.02 19.52 -63.25
C LYS A 12 -39.49 18.07 -63.30
N GLY A 13 -38.72 17.63 -62.30
CA GLY A 13 -38.33 16.22 -62.20
C GLY A 13 -37.41 15.83 -61.04
N SER A 14 -37.95 15.77 -59.81
CA SER A 14 -37.54 14.84 -58.74
C SER A 14 -36.03 14.52 -58.56
N THR A 15 -35.33 15.28 -57.71
CA THR A 15 -34.02 14.86 -57.18
C THR A 15 -34.17 13.68 -56.20
N SER A 16 -33.39 12.63 -56.41
CA SER A 16 -33.42 11.41 -55.58
C SER A 16 -32.69 11.61 -54.25
N GLN A 17 -33.45 11.78 -53.17
CA GLN A 17 -32.88 11.62 -51.82
C GLN A 17 -32.61 10.14 -51.54
N ARG A 18 -31.34 9.76 -51.37
CA ARG A 18 -30.99 8.46 -50.78
C ARG A 18 -31.47 8.44 -49.33
N PRO A 19 -32.24 7.44 -48.89
CA PRO A 19 -32.66 7.35 -47.48
C PRO A 19 -31.44 7.07 -46.60
N SER A 20 -31.17 7.94 -45.62
CA SER A 20 -30.18 7.63 -44.58
C SER A 20 -30.73 6.52 -43.69
N PHE A 21 -30.19 5.30 -43.84
CA PHE A 21 -30.73 4.09 -43.21
C PHE A 21 -30.57 4.00 -41.69
N PHE A 22 -30.09 5.07 -41.04
CA PHE A 22 -29.98 5.18 -39.59
C PHE A 22 -30.75 6.42 -39.10
N PRO A 23 -31.75 6.26 -38.19
CA PRO A 23 -32.41 7.40 -37.58
C PRO A 23 -31.40 8.16 -36.70
N ARG A 24 -31.46 9.50 -36.74
CA ARG A 24 -30.77 10.38 -35.78
C ARG A 24 -31.42 10.26 -34.39
N LEU A 25 -31.15 9.15 -33.71
CA LEU A 25 -31.49 8.94 -32.31
C LEU A 25 -30.80 10.03 -31.46
N SER A 26 -31.51 10.58 -30.48
CA SER A 26 -30.88 11.50 -29.53
C SER A 26 -29.88 10.74 -28.65
N LEU A 27 -28.88 11.45 -28.12
CA LEU A 27 -27.91 10.90 -27.15
C LEU A 27 -28.62 10.21 -25.97
N PHE A 28 -29.77 10.73 -25.55
CA PHE A 28 -30.61 10.16 -24.49
C PHE A 28 -31.26 8.82 -24.90
N GLN A 29 -31.74 8.69 -26.13
CA GLN A 29 -32.28 7.42 -26.64
C GLN A 29 -31.19 6.36 -26.84
N TRP A 30 -29.97 6.78 -27.21
CA TRP A 30 -28.80 5.92 -27.20
C TRP A 30 -28.48 5.44 -25.78
N PHE A 31 -28.40 6.36 -24.81
CA PHE A 31 -28.14 6.02 -23.41
C PHE A 31 -29.14 4.99 -22.85
N ILE A 32 -30.45 5.19 -23.06
CA ILE A 32 -31.48 4.24 -22.59
C ILE A 32 -31.32 2.86 -23.24
N ARG A 33 -31.04 2.78 -24.55
CA ARG A 33 -30.89 1.49 -25.26
C ARG A 33 -29.66 0.71 -24.81
N PHE A 34 -28.58 1.40 -24.45
CA PHE A 34 -27.35 0.78 -23.96
C PHE A 34 -27.31 0.61 -22.44
N LEU A 35 -28.23 1.21 -21.69
CA LEU A 35 -28.28 1.12 -20.22
C LEU A 35 -28.23 -0.33 -19.69
N PRO A 36 -28.91 -1.35 -20.28
CA PRO A 36 -28.77 -2.74 -19.83
C PRO A 36 -27.38 -3.32 -20.08
N ALA A 37 -26.75 -2.98 -21.22
CA ALA A 37 -25.40 -3.43 -21.55
C ALA A 37 -24.34 -2.71 -20.69
N ILE A 38 -24.56 -1.44 -20.36
CA ILE A 38 -23.76 -0.68 -19.41
C ILE A 38 -23.89 -1.31 -18.01
N ILE A 39 -25.10 -1.53 -17.50
CA ILE A 39 -25.33 -2.19 -16.21
C ILE A 39 -24.69 -3.58 -16.18
N PHE A 40 -24.81 -4.37 -17.24
CA PHE A 40 -24.17 -5.69 -17.34
C PHE A 40 -22.64 -5.61 -17.33
N ALA A 41 -22.04 -4.70 -18.13
CA ALA A 41 -20.60 -4.50 -18.17
C ALA A 41 -20.06 -4.00 -16.82
N PHE A 42 -20.75 -3.07 -16.17
CA PHE A 42 -20.44 -2.59 -14.81
C PHE A 42 -20.53 -3.72 -13.79
N TYR A 43 -21.60 -4.54 -13.87
CA TYR A 43 -21.77 -5.73 -13.04
C TYR A 43 -20.61 -6.73 -13.23
N THR A 44 -20.26 -7.12 -14.46
CA THR A 44 -19.15 -8.05 -14.69
C THR A 44 -17.83 -7.47 -14.20
N TYR A 45 -17.56 -6.19 -14.45
CA TYR A 45 -16.34 -5.53 -13.97
C TYR A 45 -16.21 -5.47 -12.44
N SER A 46 -17.33 -5.35 -11.72
CA SER A 46 -17.33 -5.36 -10.25
C SER A 46 -17.18 -6.75 -9.62
N ARG A 47 -17.41 -7.82 -10.40
CA ARG A 47 -17.51 -9.22 -9.94
C ARG A 47 -16.44 -10.15 -10.47
N LYS A 48 -15.71 -9.76 -11.52
CA LYS A 48 -14.57 -10.49 -12.06
C LYS A 48 -13.25 -9.96 -11.49
N GLY A 49 -12.23 -10.81 -11.48
CA GLY A 49 -10.88 -10.42 -11.11
C GLY A 49 -10.34 -9.31 -12.00
N ALA A 50 -9.53 -8.43 -11.40
CA ALA A 50 -8.96 -7.26 -12.07
C ALA A 50 -8.11 -7.60 -13.30
N PHE A 51 -7.47 -8.78 -13.32
CA PHE A 51 -6.55 -9.21 -14.38
C PHE A 51 -7.15 -10.23 -15.34
N GLN A 52 -8.48 -10.41 -15.33
CA GLN A 52 -9.14 -11.27 -16.30
C GLN A 52 -9.07 -10.62 -17.71
N PRO A 53 -8.85 -11.38 -18.80
CA PRO A 53 -8.72 -10.78 -20.13
C PRO A 53 -9.93 -9.92 -20.51
N PRO A 54 -9.74 -8.72 -21.13
CA PRO A 54 -10.83 -7.77 -21.39
C PRO A 54 -11.99 -8.34 -22.21
N THR A 55 -11.70 -9.23 -23.17
CA THR A 55 -12.69 -9.95 -23.97
C THR A 55 -13.63 -10.79 -23.08
N CYS A 56 -13.08 -11.47 -22.09
CA CYS A 56 -13.83 -12.30 -21.16
C CYS A 56 -14.73 -11.47 -20.25
N ILE A 57 -14.24 -10.32 -19.76
CA ILE A 57 -15.02 -9.38 -18.94
C ILE A 57 -16.19 -8.80 -19.77
N ALA A 58 -15.92 -8.41 -21.02
CA ALA A 58 -16.92 -7.84 -21.93
C ALA A 58 -18.09 -8.78 -22.24
N PHE A 59 -17.83 -10.09 -22.34
CA PHE A 59 -18.86 -11.12 -22.57
C PHE A 59 -19.31 -11.85 -21.28
N GLY A 60 -18.82 -11.45 -20.10
CA GLY A 60 -19.16 -12.07 -18.81
C GLY A 60 -18.67 -13.51 -18.61
N LEU A 61 -17.77 -13.99 -19.48
CA LEU A 61 -17.27 -15.36 -19.50
C LEU A 61 -16.33 -15.66 -18.32
N ASN A 62 -16.28 -16.91 -17.87
CA ASN A 62 -15.18 -17.43 -17.05
C ASN A 62 -14.11 -17.97 -17.99
N CYS A 63 -13.05 -17.19 -18.23
CA CYS A 63 -11.95 -17.68 -19.06
C CYS A 63 -10.98 -18.53 -18.22
N PRO A 64 -10.54 -19.69 -18.73
CA PRO A 64 -9.64 -20.56 -18.00
C PRO A 64 -8.36 -19.81 -17.67
N GLN A 65 -8.08 -19.65 -16.38
CA GLN A 65 -6.74 -19.37 -15.94
C GLN A 65 -5.93 -20.65 -16.13
N GLY A 66 -4.74 -20.53 -16.73
CA GLY A 66 -3.77 -21.61 -16.75
C GLY A 66 -3.34 -22.00 -15.32
N SER A 67 -2.53 -23.05 -15.20
CA SER A 67 -1.95 -23.45 -13.91
C SER A 67 -1.28 -22.26 -13.21
N VAL A 68 -1.72 -21.95 -12.00
CA VAL A 68 -1.09 -20.96 -11.13
C VAL A 68 0.24 -21.54 -10.64
N TYR A 69 1.35 -20.85 -10.88
CA TYR A 69 2.62 -21.19 -10.24
C TYR A 69 2.50 -20.99 -8.72
N LEU A 70 3.04 -21.94 -7.96
CA LEU A 70 3.19 -21.88 -6.51
C LEU A 70 4.54 -22.49 -6.13
N GLU A 71 5.29 -21.78 -5.30
CA GLU A 71 6.51 -22.23 -4.63
C GLU A 71 6.41 -21.89 -3.14
N GLY A 72 7.07 -22.66 -2.28
CA GLY A 72 7.20 -22.37 -0.85
C GLY A 72 6.76 -23.51 0.06
N ILE A 73 6.47 -23.19 1.32
CA ILE A 73 6.12 -24.14 2.37
C ILE A 73 4.74 -23.90 2.99
N LEU A 74 4.15 -25.00 3.46
CA LEU A 74 2.96 -25.04 4.30
C LEU A 74 3.21 -26.04 5.42
N GLU A 75 3.42 -25.56 6.64
CA GLU A 75 3.48 -26.39 7.84
C GLU A 75 2.11 -26.41 8.53
N ARG A 76 1.92 -27.39 9.43
CA ARG A 76 0.67 -27.59 10.20
C ARG A 76 -0.60 -27.57 9.28
N PRO A 77 -0.63 -28.37 8.18
CA PRO A 77 -1.61 -28.25 7.11
C PRO A 77 -3.07 -28.48 7.54
N ASP A 78 -3.30 -29.22 8.62
CA ASP A 78 -4.62 -29.46 9.21
C ASP A 78 -5.36 -28.17 9.58
N TYR A 79 -4.62 -27.13 9.97
CA TYR A 79 -5.16 -25.80 10.28
C TYR A 79 -5.00 -24.84 9.10
N TYR A 80 -3.83 -24.79 8.47
CA TYR A 80 -3.47 -23.70 7.55
C TYR A 80 -3.78 -23.96 6.06
N SER A 81 -4.14 -25.20 5.68
CA SER A 81 -4.43 -25.52 4.26
C SER A 81 -5.58 -24.72 3.64
N GLN A 82 -6.57 -24.30 4.43
CA GLN A 82 -7.68 -23.46 3.94
C GLN A 82 -7.26 -22.01 3.70
N VAL A 83 -6.24 -21.52 4.42
CA VAL A 83 -5.64 -20.20 4.18
C VAL A 83 -4.92 -20.22 2.82
N LEU A 84 -4.10 -21.24 2.56
CA LEU A 84 -3.39 -21.39 1.29
C LEU A 84 -4.36 -21.59 0.11
N LYS A 85 -5.44 -22.36 0.27
CA LYS A 85 -6.49 -22.49 -0.74
C LYS A 85 -7.15 -21.15 -1.08
N TYR A 86 -7.40 -20.30 -0.08
CA TYR A 86 -7.92 -18.96 -0.32
C TYR A 86 -6.91 -18.08 -1.07
N TYR A 87 -5.62 -18.11 -0.67
CA TYR A 87 -4.55 -17.39 -1.38
C TYR A 87 -4.49 -17.79 -2.86
N LEU A 88 -4.45 -19.10 -3.16
CA LEU A 88 -4.49 -19.62 -4.53
C LEU A 88 -5.75 -19.19 -5.31
N SER A 89 -6.89 -19.08 -4.63
CA SER A 89 -8.14 -18.66 -5.27
C SER A 89 -8.09 -17.23 -5.83
N LEU A 90 -7.26 -16.35 -5.24
CA LEU A 90 -7.07 -14.99 -5.75
C LEU A 90 -6.54 -14.99 -7.19
N PHE A 91 -5.58 -15.87 -7.49
CA PHE A 91 -5.00 -16.02 -8.82
C PHE A 91 -5.94 -16.73 -9.80
N SER A 92 -6.62 -17.80 -9.36
CA SER A 92 -7.58 -18.52 -10.22
C SER A 92 -8.81 -17.65 -10.56
N ASN A 93 -9.18 -16.71 -9.68
CA ASN A 93 -10.24 -15.74 -9.90
C ASN A 93 -9.76 -14.47 -10.63
N SER A 94 -8.45 -14.36 -10.93
CA SER A 94 -7.78 -13.17 -11.48
C SER A 94 -7.88 -11.90 -10.61
N GLU A 95 -8.15 -12.05 -9.32
CA GLU A 95 -8.13 -10.97 -8.32
C GLU A 95 -6.70 -10.48 -8.05
N ASP A 96 -5.73 -11.37 -8.17
CA ASP A 96 -4.29 -11.10 -8.06
C ASP A 96 -3.55 -11.58 -9.33
N LEU A 97 -2.31 -11.12 -9.51
CA LEU A 97 -1.45 -11.47 -10.65
C LEU A 97 -0.18 -12.21 -10.18
N GLY A 98 0.54 -11.64 -9.21
CA GLY A 98 1.75 -12.20 -8.64
C GLY A 98 1.99 -11.66 -7.22
N GLY A 99 2.54 -12.49 -6.34
CA GLY A 99 2.84 -12.05 -4.97
C GLY A 99 3.56 -13.08 -4.12
N SER A 100 3.78 -12.70 -2.87
CA SER A 100 4.26 -13.56 -1.80
C SER A 100 3.39 -13.39 -0.54
N PHE A 101 3.27 -14.45 0.24
CA PHE A 101 2.45 -14.47 1.44
C PHE A 101 3.14 -15.32 2.51
N ALA A 102 3.41 -14.72 3.67
CA ALA A 102 4.12 -15.37 4.76
C ALA A 102 3.43 -15.14 6.11
N VAL A 103 3.42 -16.20 6.91
CA VAL A 103 2.82 -16.27 8.24
C VAL A 103 3.77 -17.06 9.13
N PHE A 104 4.22 -16.42 10.19
CA PHE A 104 5.00 -17.03 11.26
C PHE A 104 4.14 -17.17 12.50
N VAL A 105 4.23 -18.31 13.17
CA VAL A 105 3.55 -18.61 14.43
C VAL A 105 4.60 -19.14 15.41
N GLU A 106 4.71 -18.51 16.58
CA GLU A 106 5.67 -18.91 17.62
C GLU A 106 7.13 -18.95 17.10
N GLY A 107 7.50 -17.96 16.26
CA GLY A 107 8.83 -17.88 15.64
C GLY A 107 9.03 -18.75 14.40
N LYS A 108 8.08 -19.63 14.05
CA LYS A 108 8.23 -20.60 12.95
C LYS A 108 7.33 -20.26 11.77
N PRO A 109 7.83 -20.32 10.51
CA PRO A 109 6.98 -20.12 9.35
C PRO A 109 5.97 -21.28 9.24
N VAL A 110 4.67 -20.96 9.22
CA VAL A 110 3.58 -21.91 8.97
C VAL A 110 3.05 -21.82 7.54
N ILE A 111 3.17 -20.64 6.93
CA ILE A 111 3.00 -20.42 5.50
C ILE A 111 4.15 -19.52 5.07
N ASP A 112 4.85 -19.87 3.99
CA ASP A 112 5.72 -18.94 3.29
C ASP A 112 5.74 -19.33 1.82
N VAL A 113 5.00 -18.59 0.99
CA VAL A 113 4.69 -18.97 -0.39
C VAL A 113 4.80 -17.81 -1.36
N TYR A 114 5.13 -18.15 -2.61
CA TYR A 114 5.27 -17.27 -3.77
C TYR A 114 4.38 -17.82 -4.88
N ALA A 115 3.56 -16.97 -5.50
CA ALA A 115 2.61 -17.42 -6.50
C ALA A 115 2.36 -16.41 -7.63
N GLY A 116 1.98 -16.94 -8.79
CA GLY A 116 1.59 -16.14 -9.95
C GLY A 116 2.77 -15.65 -10.81
N ALA A 117 2.65 -14.45 -11.36
CA ALA A 117 3.55 -13.92 -12.40
C ALA A 117 3.92 -12.44 -12.17
N LYS A 118 5.09 -12.03 -12.65
CA LYS A 118 5.56 -10.63 -12.67
C LYS A 118 4.90 -9.78 -13.77
N ASP A 119 4.31 -10.41 -14.78
CA ASP A 119 3.79 -9.77 -16.00
C ASP A 119 2.39 -10.27 -16.41
N LEU A 120 1.62 -9.43 -17.12
CA LEU A 120 0.27 -9.77 -17.58
C LEU A 120 0.24 -10.89 -18.62
N ALA A 121 1.33 -11.09 -19.39
CA ALA A 121 1.43 -12.19 -20.34
C ALA A 121 1.82 -13.52 -19.66
N LYS A 122 2.10 -13.50 -18.34
CA LYS A 122 2.48 -14.65 -17.50
C LYS A 122 3.70 -15.39 -18.03
N THR A 123 4.66 -14.64 -18.58
CA THR A 123 5.93 -15.15 -19.10
C THR A 123 7.04 -15.18 -18.05
N GLN A 124 6.94 -14.33 -17.02
CA GLN A 124 7.86 -14.25 -15.90
C GLN A 124 7.16 -14.68 -14.62
N ILE A 125 7.72 -15.67 -13.94
CA ILE A 125 7.15 -16.23 -12.71
C ILE A 125 7.44 -15.31 -11.51
N TYR A 126 6.48 -15.16 -10.60
CA TYR A 126 6.71 -14.57 -9.28
C TYR A 126 7.16 -15.68 -8.32
N ASN A 127 8.40 -15.63 -7.85
CA ASN A 127 9.08 -16.69 -7.09
C ASN A 127 9.85 -16.14 -5.87
N ASN A 128 10.54 -17.01 -5.12
CA ASN A 128 11.34 -16.65 -3.94
C ASN A 128 12.45 -15.60 -4.15
N LYS A 129 12.87 -15.32 -5.39
CA LYS A 129 13.85 -14.26 -5.70
C LYS A 129 13.20 -12.91 -6.00
N THR A 130 11.88 -12.88 -6.14
CA THR A 130 11.13 -11.71 -6.59
C THR A 130 10.93 -10.72 -5.45
N LEU A 131 11.31 -9.47 -5.68
CA LEU A 131 11.15 -8.34 -4.77
C LEU A 131 10.02 -7.44 -5.26
N GLN A 132 9.29 -6.84 -4.32
CA GLN A 132 8.24 -5.86 -4.61
C GLN A 132 8.50 -4.59 -3.79
N GLN A 133 8.32 -3.41 -4.39
CA GLN A 133 8.26 -2.18 -3.60
C GLN A 133 6.99 -2.19 -2.75
N VAL A 134 7.09 -2.31 -1.42
CA VAL A 134 5.92 -2.51 -0.53
C VAL A 134 5.26 -1.21 -0.05
N TYR A 135 5.68 -0.05 -0.58
CA TYR A 135 5.23 1.27 -0.14
C TYR A 135 5.28 1.41 1.39
N SER A 136 4.22 1.92 2.02
CA SER A 136 4.24 2.26 3.43
C SER A 136 4.25 1.07 4.38
N SER A 137 4.09 -0.18 3.94
CA SER A 137 4.47 -1.34 4.76
C SER A 137 5.94 -1.25 5.21
N GLY A 138 6.80 -0.55 4.46
CA GLY A 138 8.17 -0.21 4.87
C GLY A 138 8.27 0.68 6.12
N LYS A 139 7.21 1.42 6.50
CA LYS A 139 7.15 2.16 7.78
C LYS A 139 7.22 1.24 9.00
N VAL A 140 6.89 -0.03 8.85
CA VAL A 140 7.07 -1.04 9.90
C VAL A 140 8.56 -1.21 10.21
N VAL A 141 9.38 -1.45 9.19
CA VAL A 141 10.83 -1.63 9.30
C VAL A 141 11.53 -0.31 9.66
N GLU A 142 11.06 0.81 9.11
CA GLU A 142 11.49 2.17 9.51
C GLU A 142 11.32 2.38 11.03
N GLY A 143 10.14 2.04 11.58
CA GLY A 143 9.88 2.09 13.03
C GLY A 143 10.78 1.15 13.83
N ILE A 144 11.10 -0.04 13.30
CA ILE A 144 12.04 -0.99 13.94
C ILE A 144 13.46 -0.40 14.00
N VAL A 145 13.93 0.25 12.93
CA VAL A 145 15.24 0.92 12.94
C VAL A 145 15.28 2.06 13.94
N ILE A 146 14.23 2.90 14.01
CA ILE A 146 14.13 3.94 15.05
C ILE A 146 14.11 3.33 16.46
N ALA A 147 13.34 2.25 16.69
CA ALA A 147 13.31 1.56 17.97
C ALA A 147 14.69 0.99 18.35
N ARG A 148 15.45 0.42 17.41
CA ARG A 148 16.83 -0.07 17.67
C ARG A 148 17.79 1.07 18.05
N LEU A 149 17.64 2.25 17.45
CA LEU A 149 18.44 3.43 17.82
C LEU A 149 18.03 3.99 19.20
N VAL A 150 16.77 3.84 19.60
CA VAL A 150 16.33 4.11 20.99
C VAL A 150 16.90 3.09 21.97
N ASP A 151 16.93 1.80 21.60
CA ASP A 151 17.52 0.72 22.39
C ASP A 151 19.03 0.90 22.63
N GLN A 152 19.71 1.51 21.65
CA GLN A 152 21.13 1.90 21.72
C GLN A 152 21.37 3.23 22.47
N GLY A 153 20.32 3.91 22.93
CA GLY A 153 20.41 5.21 23.59
C GLY A 153 20.78 6.40 22.68
N LEU A 154 20.80 6.19 21.36
CA LEU A 154 21.09 7.23 20.36
C LEU A 154 19.88 8.13 20.07
N LEU A 155 18.67 7.60 20.26
CA LEU A 155 17.41 8.33 20.16
C LEU A 155 16.56 8.19 21.42
N ASP A 156 15.62 9.11 21.58
CA ASP A 156 14.53 9.05 22.55
C ASP A 156 13.29 9.67 21.91
N TYR A 157 12.18 8.95 21.98
CA TYR A 157 10.88 9.35 21.45
C TYR A 157 10.38 10.68 22.05
N GLU A 158 10.71 10.97 23.31
CA GLU A 158 10.22 12.17 24.01
C GLU A 158 11.11 13.42 23.83
N LYS A 159 12.33 13.27 23.29
CA LYS A 159 13.22 14.40 23.00
C LYS A 159 12.78 15.19 21.77
N ARG A 160 13.14 16.47 21.72
CA ARG A 160 12.87 17.34 20.56
C ARG A 160 13.73 16.89 19.38
N VAL A 161 13.20 16.98 18.17
CA VAL A 161 13.98 16.77 16.94
C VAL A 161 15.14 17.76 16.88
N ALA A 162 14.91 18.99 17.36
CA ALA A 162 15.92 20.04 17.49
C ALA A 162 17.14 19.66 18.35
N ASP A 163 17.00 18.72 19.29
CA ASP A 163 18.12 18.27 20.15
C ASP A 163 19.16 17.44 19.35
N TYR A 164 18.73 16.82 18.24
CA TYR A 164 19.59 16.08 17.31
C TYR A 164 19.92 16.87 16.04
N TRP A 165 19.02 17.79 15.65
CA TRP A 165 19.08 18.57 14.43
C TRP A 165 18.66 20.02 14.69
N PRO A 166 19.56 20.88 15.20
CA PRO A 166 19.22 22.25 15.60
C PRO A 166 18.55 23.08 14.50
N GLU A 167 18.96 22.90 13.25
CA GLU A 167 18.39 23.61 12.10
C GLU A 167 16.91 23.25 11.86
N PHE A 168 16.42 22.11 12.34
CA PHE A 168 15.00 21.74 12.26
C PHE A 168 14.09 22.72 13.03
N ALA A 169 14.59 23.39 14.08
CA ALA A 169 13.81 24.27 14.95
C ALA A 169 13.26 25.54 14.26
N GLN A 170 13.62 25.80 13.00
CA GLN A 170 13.07 26.90 12.21
C GLN A 170 11.55 26.75 11.98
N ASN A 171 10.83 27.86 11.86
CA ASN A 171 9.45 27.93 11.36
C ASN A 171 8.44 27.07 12.14
N ASP A 172 8.30 27.35 13.44
CA ASP A 172 7.34 26.76 14.38
C ASP A 172 7.52 25.24 14.62
N LYS A 173 8.79 24.78 14.68
CA LYS A 173 9.17 23.36 14.83
C LYS A 173 10.09 23.05 16.02
N GLU A 174 10.42 24.05 16.84
CA GLU A 174 11.34 23.94 17.98
C GLU A 174 10.89 22.92 19.04
N ASP A 175 9.58 22.73 19.22
CA ASP A 175 8.97 21.84 20.23
C ASP A 175 8.52 20.47 19.71
N VAL A 176 8.73 20.20 18.41
CA VAL A 176 8.39 18.91 17.80
C VAL A 176 9.31 17.81 18.35
N ARG A 177 8.73 16.77 18.95
CA ARG A 177 9.44 15.58 19.44
C ARG A 177 9.56 14.50 18.37
N LEU A 178 10.47 13.55 18.59
CA LEU A 178 10.57 12.37 17.73
C LEU A 178 9.25 11.58 17.67
N VAL A 179 8.54 11.42 18.80
CA VAL A 179 7.23 10.75 18.83
C VAL A 179 6.19 11.48 17.98
N ASP A 180 6.22 12.81 17.93
CA ASP A 180 5.29 13.60 17.11
C ASP A 180 5.55 13.34 15.62
N LEU A 181 6.81 13.07 15.22
CA LEU A 181 7.14 12.65 13.85
C LEU A 181 6.70 11.20 13.57
N MET A 182 6.91 10.28 14.52
CA MET A 182 6.49 8.89 14.39
C MET A 182 4.97 8.73 14.29
N THR A 183 4.20 9.55 15.01
CA THR A 183 2.73 9.47 15.07
C THR A 183 2.00 10.41 14.11
N HIS A 184 2.71 11.03 13.17
CA HIS A 184 2.19 11.95 12.14
C HIS A 184 1.63 13.28 12.66
N GLU A 185 2.09 13.76 13.81
CA GLU A 185 1.66 14.99 14.48
C GLU A 185 2.67 16.17 14.36
N SER A 186 3.86 15.93 13.80
CA SER A 186 4.95 16.91 13.62
C SER A 186 4.73 18.02 12.58
N GLY A 187 3.53 18.12 11.99
CA GLY A 187 3.17 19.19 11.06
C GLY A 187 3.98 19.32 9.76
N VAL A 188 4.79 18.35 9.37
CA VAL A 188 5.61 18.35 8.14
C VAL A 188 5.20 17.24 7.15
N SER A 189 3.88 17.09 6.95
CA SER A 189 3.22 15.98 6.24
C SER A 189 3.37 15.96 4.70
N TYR A 190 3.97 17.01 4.15
CA TYR A 190 4.35 17.24 2.75
C TYR A 190 5.46 18.30 2.71
N LEU A 191 5.97 18.65 1.52
CA LEU A 191 6.89 19.77 1.33
C LEU A 191 6.24 20.80 0.40
N ASP A 192 6.33 22.08 0.73
CA ASP A 192 5.87 23.17 -0.15
C ASP A 192 6.71 23.22 -1.44
N ASP A 193 6.19 22.67 -2.54
CA ASP A 193 6.82 22.68 -3.87
C ASP A 193 6.18 23.73 -4.81
N ASP A 194 5.54 24.75 -4.23
CA ASP A 194 4.68 25.71 -4.94
C ASP A 194 5.44 26.71 -5.85
N ASP A 195 6.74 26.94 -5.60
CA ASP A 195 7.61 27.87 -6.34
C ASP A 195 8.51 27.16 -7.37
N GLU A 196 8.57 27.67 -8.61
CA GLU A 196 9.38 27.12 -9.71
C GLU A 196 10.88 27.07 -9.39
N THR A 197 11.40 27.98 -8.58
CA THR A 197 12.81 27.98 -8.15
C THR A 197 13.13 26.83 -7.18
N ASN A 198 12.12 26.34 -6.46
CA ASN A 198 12.20 25.35 -5.40
C ASN A 198 11.68 23.95 -5.80
N LEU A 199 11.39 23.71 -7.09
CA LEU A 199 10.87 22.43 -7.58
C LEU A 199 11.75 21.24 -7.17
N MET A 200 11.13 20.24 -6.56
CA MET A 200 11.80 18.98 -6.23
C MET A 200 12.04 18.11 -7.48
N SER A 201 12.98 17.18 -7.39
CA SER A 201 13.21 16.12 -8.38
C SER A 201 13.85 14.91 -7.71
N TRP A 202 13.80 13.75 -8.36
CA TRP A 202 14.45 12.53 -7.88
C TRP A 202 15.97 12.72 -7.70
N ALA A 203 16.63 13.43 -8.62
CA ALA A 203 18.01 13.87 -8.47
C ALA A 203 18.24 14.78 -7.25
N ARG A 204 17.36 15.76 -6.97
CA ARG A 204 17.48 16.65 -5.80
C ARG A 204 17.34 15.89 -4.47
N LEU A 205 16.59 14.79 -4.41
CA LEU A 205 16.54 13.91 -3.23
C LEU A 205 17.85 13.17 -2.95
N LYS A 206 18.73 13.03 -3.96
CA LYS A 206 20.06 12.40 -3.81
C LYS A 206 21.14 13.39 -3.34
N ASP A 207 20.89 14.70 -3.43
CA ASP A 207 21.74 15.75 -2.84
C ASP A 207 21.38 15.92 -1.36
N VAL A 208 22.06 15.18 -0.51
CA VAL A 208 21.77 15.07 0.93
C VAL A 208 21.86 16.41 1.65
N GLU A 209 22.83 17.28 1.31
CA GLU A 209 23.02 18.55 2.00
C GLU A 209 21.94 19.56 1.60
N SER A 210 21.71 19.73 0.29
CA SER A 210 20.66 20.62 -0.22
C SER A 210 19.27 20.16 0.25
N PHE A 211 19.03 18.85 0.25
CA PHE A 211 17.77 18.29 0.71
C PHE A 211 17.57 18.45 2.22
N SER A 212 18.60 18.21 3.06
CA SER A 212 18.55 18.50 4.50
C SER A 212 18.20 19.97 4.77
N GLN A 213 18.86 20.92 4.10
CA GLN A 213 18.53 22.35 4.23
C GLN A 213 17.08 22.65 3.81
N ARG A 214 16.58 22.01 2.74
CA ARG A 214 15.19 22.16 2.30
C ARG A 214 14.20 21.59 3.32
N LEU A 215 14.48 20.43 3.91
CA LEU A 215 13.66 19.82 4.96
C LEU A 215 13.61 20.71 6.20
N ALA A 216 14.76 21.18 6.70
CA ALA A 216 14.86 22.07 7.86
C ALA A 216 14.00 23.35 7.71
N ARG A 217 14.01 23.95 6.51
CA ARG A 217 13.24 25.17 6.22
C ARG A 217 11.73 24.95 6.04
N GLN A 218 11.24 23.71 5.94
CA GLN A 218 9.80 23.46 5.81
C GLN A 218 9.03 24.04 7.00
N PRO A 219 8.07 24.97 6.81
CA PRO A 219 7.24 25.46 7.90
C PRO A 219 6.34 24.37 8.49
N HIS A 220 6.03 24.48 9.78
CA HIS A 220 5.02 23.63 10.40
C HIS A 220 3.63 23.98 9.86
N HIS A 221 2.97 23.04 9.16
CA HIS A 221 1.69 23.28 8.48
C HIS A 221 0.56 23.75 9.41
N PHE A 222 0.69 23.44 10.70
CA PHE A 222 -0.26 23.80 11.75
C PHE A 222 0.36 24.71 12.84
N LYS A 223 1.46 25.44 12.54
CA LYS A 223 2.07 26.44 13.46
C LYS A 223 2.34 25.92 14.89
N GLY A 224 3.04 24.79 15.00
CA GLY A 224 3.31 24.08 16.25
C GLY A 224 2.17 23.22 16.82
N GLU A 225 0.94 23.28 16.30
CA GLU A 225 -0.18 22.46 16.81
C GLU A 225 -0.06 20.97 16.41
N LYS A 226 -0.19 20.06 17.39
CA LYS A 226 -0.04 18.59 17.20
C LYS A 226 -1.25 17.95 16.53
N ILE A 227 -1.49 18.33 15.28
CA ILE A 227 -2.56 17.82 14.43
C ILE A 227 -2.03 16.62 13.63
N ARG A 228 -2.70 15.48 13.76
CA ARG A 228 -2.39 14.28 12.98
C ARG A 228 -2.72 14.51 11.50
N ALA A 229 -1.71 14.44 10.65
CA ALA A 229 -1.86 14.50 9.20
C ALA A 229 -0.79 13.62 8.55
N TYR A 230 -1.19 12.54 7.90
CA TYR A 230 -0.30 11.49 7.44
C TYR A 230 0.89 11.97 6.59
N HIS A 231 2.09 11.67 7.06
CA HIS A 231 3.35 11.91 6.35
C HIS A 231 3.62 10.76 5.38
N GLY A 232 2.92 10.76 4.24
CA GLY A 232 2.99 9.68 3.24
C GLY A 232 4.42 9.39 2.79
N MET A 233 5.14 10.42 2.36
CA MET A 233 6.54 10.36 1.91
C MET A 233 7.51 11.00 2.91
N THR A 234 7.12 12.09 3.57
CA THR A 234 8.04 12.96 4.29
C THR A 234 8.61 12.38 5.57
N ARG A 235 7.86 11.54 6.31
CA ARG A 235 8.33 10.97 7.59
C ARG A 235 9.67 10.24 7.41
N GLY A 236 9.79 9.39 6.39
CA GLY A 236 11.04 8.71 6.08
C GLY A 236 12.19 9.65 5.70
N TRP A 237 11.91 10.78 5.05
CA TRP A 237 12.94 11.78 4.71
C TRP A 237 13.44 12.52 5.95
N PHE A 238 12.55 13.01 6.81
CA PHE A 238 12.91 13.67 8.07
C PHE A 238 13.62 12.69 9.02
N LEU A 239 13.13 11.45 9.14
CA LEU A 239 13.78 10.41 9.94
C LEU A 239 15.17 10.05 9.39
N ASN A 240 15.37 10.00 8.07
CA ASN A 240 16.70 9.73 7.51
C ASN A 240 17.74 10.78 7.89
N GLU A 241 17.38 12.06 7.92
CA GLU A 241 18.30 13.12 8.34
C GLU A 241 18.57 13.08 9.86
N ILE A 242 17.56 12.80 10.68
CA ILE A 242 17.73 12.58 12.13
C ILE A 242 18.68 11.40 12.37
N VAL A 243 18.44 10.26 11.71
CA VAL A 243 19.24 9.04 11.83
C VAL A 243 20.69 9.28 11.39
N ARG A 244 20.91 10.00 10.28
CA ARG A 244 22.26 10.39 9.82
C ARG A 244 23.02 11.26 10.83
N ARG A 245 22.34 12.04 11.67
CA ARG A 245 22.97 12.90 12.68
C ARG A 245 23.31 12.17 13.98
N VAL A 246 22.64 11.06 14.29
CA VAL A 246 22.86 10.29 15.53
C VAL A 246 23.62 8.97 15.33
N ASP A 247 23.53 8.35 14.15
CA ASP A 247 24.31 7.15 13.83
C ASP A 247 25.80 7.49 13.75
N PRO A 248 26.69 6.82 14.52
CA PRO A 248 28.13 7.15 14.54
C PRO A 248 28.87 7.01 13.21
N LYS A 249 28.27 6.34 12.22
CA LYS A 249 28.82 6.20 10.85
C LYS A 249 28.13 7.12 9.84
N GLY A 250 27.18 7.97 10.27
CA GLY A 250 26.44 8.90 9.43
C GLY A 250 25.49 8.23 8.43
N ARG A 251 24.98 7.03 8.74
CA ARG A 251 24.20 6.19 7.83
C ARG A 251 22.73 6.61 7.70
N THR A 252 22.11 6.21 6.59
CA THR A 252 20.64 6.27 6.42
C THR A 252 19.95 5.06 7.05
N ILE A 253 18.61 5.12 7.22
CA ILE A 253 17.79 3.96 7.61
C ILE A 253 17.97 2.82 6.62
N GLY A 254 18.05 3.10 5.31
CA GLY A 254 18.30 2.08 4.31
C GLY A 254 19.64 1.36 4.51
N GLN A 255 20.70 2.11 4.80
CA GLN A 255 22.02 1.54 5.10
C GLN A 255 22.06 0.76 6.41
N ILE A 256 21.32 1.18 7.45
CA ILE A 256 21.20 0.43 8.71
C ILE A 256 20.41 -0.86 8.49
N ALA A 257 19.33 -0.84 7.70
CA ALA A 257 18.58 -2.05 7.35
C ALA A 257 19.45 -3.05 6.57
N GLU A 258 20.19 -2.58 5.57
CA GLU A 258 21.06 -3.42 4.74
C GLU A 258 22.28 -3.97 5.51
N GLN A 259 22.91 -3.16 6.36
CA GLN A 259 24.15 -3.56 7.06
C GLN A 259 23.89 -4.29 8.39
N ASP A 260 22.94 -3.79 9.18
CA ASP A 260 22.75 -4.25 10.57
C ASP A 260 21.59 -5.25 10.68
N LEU A 261 20.46 -5.05 9.99
CA LEU A 261 19.34 -6.01 10.02
C LEU A 261 19.63 -7.23 9.13
N MET A 262 19.94 -7.06 7.84
CA MET A 262 20.25 -8.20 6.96
C MET A 262 21.56 -8.90 7.36
N GLY A 263 22.49 -8.20 8.01
CA GLY A 263 23.69 -8.79 8.59
C GLY A 263 23.42 -9.66 9.83
N ALA A 264 22.38 -9.34 10.62
CA ALA A 264 21.95 -10.12 11.77
C ALA A 264 20.96 -11.25 11.40
N TYR A 265 20.18 -11.06 10.34
CA TYR A 265 19.09 -11.94 9.90
C TYR A 265 19.28 -12.26 8.40
N PRO A 266 20.08 -13.28 8.04
CA PRO A 266 20.56 -13.50 6.66
C PRO A 266 19.48 -13.95 5.66
N ASP A 267 18.30 -14.33 6.16
CA ASP A 267 17.08 -14.67 5.41
C ASP A 267 16.12 -13.47 5.22
N VAL A 268 16.54 -12.26 5.64
CA VAL A 268 15.83 -10.99 5.46
C VAL A 268 16.45 -10.17 4.32
N GLU A 269 15.63 -9.60 3.44
CA GLU A 269 16.05 -8.71 2.36
C GLU A 269 15.33 -7.35 2.43
N LEU A 270 16.08 -6.25 2.56
CA LEU A 270 15.55 -4.90 2.84
C LEU A 270 16.28 -3.82 2.03
N TYR A 271 15.89 -3.66 0.76
CA TYR A 271 16.53 -2.69 -0.13
C TYR A 271 15.73 -1.40 -0.24
N TYR A 272 16.26 -0.26 0.20
CA TYR A 272 15.55 1.03 0.13
C TYR A 272 15.91 1.89 -1.08
N SER A 273 17.13 1.81 -1.58
CA SER A 273 17.63 2.59 -2.72
C SER A 273 18.08 1.65 -3.85
N LYS A 274 19.28 1.09 -3.76
CA LYS A 274 19.89 0.20 -4.75
C LYS A 274 19.53 -1.27 -4.50
N LEU A 275 19.62 -2.07 -5.56
CA LEU A 275 19.64 -3.53 -5.50
C LEU A 275 21.10 -4.05 -5.61
N PRO A 276 21.40 -5.30 -5.19
CA PRO A 276 22.77 -5.82 -5.18
C PRO A 276 23.47 -5.84 -6.54
N LYS A 277 22.71 -6.07 -7.62
CA LYS A 277 23.20 -6.05 -9.01
C LYS A 277 22.31 -5.17 -9.87
N GLU A 278 22.90 -4.61 -10.92
CA GLU A 278 22.15 -3.81 -11.90
C GLU A 278 21.10 -4.65 -12.67
N SER A 279 21.34 -5.96 -12.89
CA SER A 279 20.33 -6.83 -13.51
C SER A 279 19.15 -7.14 -12.59
N ASP A 280 19.30 -7.02 -11.27
CA ASP A 280 18.22 -7.30 -10.30
C ASP A 280 17.02 -6.35 -10.49
N TRP A 281 17.22 -5.18 -11.11
CA TRP A 281 16.15 -4.25 -11.50
C TRP A 281 15.16 -4.86 -12.50
N GLU A 282 15.61 -5.77 -13.36
CA GLU A 282 14.78 -6.47 -14.34
C GLU A 282 14.47 -7.90 -13.86
N ASP A 283 15.49 -8.61 -13.36
CA ASP A 283 15.41 -10.00 -12.92
C ASP A 283 14.50 -10.17 -11.69
N ARG A 284 14.70 -9.33 -10.66
CA ARG A 284 14.13 -9.51 -9.32
C ARG A 284 12.97 -8.59 -9.01
N LEU A 285 13.05 -7.30 -9.37
CA LEU A 285 11.98 -6.35 -9.07
C LEU A 285 10.74 -6.64 -9.93
N SER A 286 9.60 -6.87 -9.29
CA SER A 286 8.31 -6.97 -9.96
C SER A 286 7.68 -5.59 -10.11
N VAL A 287 7.26 -5.27 -11.34
CA VAL A 287 6.53 -4.03 -11.63
C VAL A 287 5.10 -4.10 -11.10
N TRP A 288 4.53 -2.95 -10.78
CA TRP A 288 3.15 -2.82 -10.31
C TRP A 288 2.17 -2.82 -11.49
N HIS A 289 1.09 -3.60 -11.38
CA HIS A 289 -0.01 -3.67 -12.35
C HIS A 289 -1.29 -3.10 -11.75
N ASP A 290 -1.74 -1.96 -12.26
CA ASP A 290 -2.95 -1.31 -11.76
C ASP A 290 -4.23 -2.11 -12.01
N TYR A 291 -5.13 -2.13 -11.02
CA TYR A 291 -6.52 -2.50 -11.27
C TYR A 291 -7.09 -1.61 -12.40
N PRO A 292 -7.62 -2.20 -13.48
CA PRO A 292 -7.93 -1.43 -14.67
C PRO A 292 -9.11 -0.48 -14.43
N LEU A 293 -9.02 0.72 -15.02
CA LEU A 293 -9.79 1.92 -14.67
C LEU A 293 -11.31 1.72 -14.57
N LEU A 294 -11.89 0.86 -15.41
CA LEU A 294 -13.32 0.55 -15.40
C LEU A 294 -13.77 -0.17 -14.10
N ARG A 295 -12.88 -0.83 -13.34
CA ARG A 295 -13.18 -1.40 -12.01
C ARG A 295 -13.38 -0.29 -10.99
N THR A 296 -12.50 0.72 -11.02
CA THR A 296 -12.60 1.91 -10.18
C THR A 296 -13.87 2.70 -10.50
N ILE A 297 -14.14 2.97 -11.79
CA ILE A 297 -15.38 3.65 -12.22
C ILE A 297 -16.61 2.81 -11.83
N GLY A 298 -16.55 1.48 -11.99
CA GLY A 298 -17.61 0.56 -11.57
C GLY A 298 -17.91 0.65 -10.08
N ARG A 299 -16.89 0.58 -9.22
CA ARG A 299 -17.02 0.69 -7.76
C ARG A 299 -17.44 2.10 -7.29
N LEU A 300 -17.23 3.15 -8.08
CA LEU A 300 -17.74 4.50 -7.80
C LEU A 300 -19.23 4.66 -8.16
N LEU A 301 -19.68 4.07 -9.28
CA LEU A 301 -21.04 4.29 -9.80
C LEU A 301 -22.08 3.26 -9.36
N ILE A 302 -21.68 2.02 -9.03
CA ILE A 302 -22.61 0.97 -8.59
C ILE A 302 -23.02 1.24 -7.13
N PRO A 303 -24.33 1.29 -6.80
CA PRO A 303 -24.79 1.46 -5.42
C PRO A 303 -24.22 0.40 -4.46
N ARG A 304 -23.84 0.84 -3.25
CA ARG A 304 -23.13 0.01 -2.26
C ARG A 304 -23.85 -1.30 -1.93
N PHE A 305 -25.19 -1.27 -1.81
CA PHE A 305 -26.02 -2.45 -1.50
C PHE A 305 -26.02 -3.51 -2.61
N ILE A 306 -25.67 -3.16 -3.85
CA ILE A 306 -25.46 -4.09 -4.96
C ILE A 306 -24.05 -4.69 -4.84
N GLN A 307 -23.04 -3.84 -4.62
CA GLN A 307 -21.64 -4.28 -4.44
C GLN A 307 -21.48 -5.30 -3.32
N THR A 308 -22.16 -5.13 -2.19
CA THR A 308 -22.03 -6.02 -1.01
C THR A 308 -23.10 -7.12 -0.93
N ASN A 309 -23.94 -7.27 -1.95
CA ASN A 309 -25.01 -8.28 -1.94
C ASN A 309 -24.43 -9.71 -1.96
N LYS A 310 -24.95 -10.62 -1.12
CA LYS A 310 -24.44 -12.01 -1.04
C LYS A 310 -24.69 -12.88 -2.28
N TYR A 311 -25.67 -12.54 -3.11
CA TYR A 311 -25.98 -13.28 -4.33
C TYR A 311 -25.28 -12.68 -5.58
N ILE A 312 -25.30 -11.35 -5.68
CA ILE A 312 -24.86 -10.61 -6.88
C ILE A 312 -23.61 -9.74 -6.68
N GLY A 313 -23.09 -9.59 -5.47
CA GLY A 313 -21.93 -8.75 -5.14
C GLY A 313 -20.74 -9.53 -4.60
N TYR A 314 -19.83 -8.83 -3.93
CA TYR A 314 -18.80 -9.34 -3.03
C TYR A 314 -19.07 -8.76 -1.63
N PRO A 315 -19.66 -9.52 -0.68
CA PRO A 315 -19.94 -9.04 0.67
C PRO A 315 -18.73 -8.50 1.43
N SER A 316 -17.54 -9.05 1.16
CA SER A 316 -16.26 -8.63 1.76
C SER A 316 -15.58 -7.46 1.06
N MET A 317 -16.18 -6.87 0.01
CA MET A 317 -15.57 -5.73 -0.69
C MET A 317 -15.61 -4.49 0.19
N ALA A 318 -14.44 -4.00 0.62
CA ALA A 318 -14.28 -2.74 1.35
C ALA A 318 -14.89 -1.53 0.58
N PRO A 319 -15.31 -0.45 1.28
CA PRO A 319 -15.66 0.79 0.61
C PRO A 319 -14.43 1.38 -0.10
N ILE A 320 -14.66 2.16 -1.16
CA ILE A 320 -13.58 3.00 -1.70
C ILE A 320 -13.17 3.98 -0.60
N HIS A 321 -11.88 4.06 -0.34
CA HIS A 321 -11.33 4.88 0.73
C HIS A 321 -11.50 6.40 0.42
N PRO A 322 -11.88 7.28 1.38
CA PRO A 322 -12.12 8.71 1.14
C PRO A 322 -11.02 9.47 0.40
N VAL A 323 -9.74 9.14 0.62
CA VAL A 323 -8.59 9.70 -0.14
C VAL A 323 -8.77 9.57 -1.66
N ALA A 324 -9.35 8.46 -2.14
CA ALA A 324 -9.62 8.26 -3.56
C ALA A 324 -10.53 9.36 -4.13
N LYS A 325 -11.57 9.73 -3.39
CA LYS A 325 -12.48 10.82 -3.76
C LYS A 325 -11.78 12.18 -3.68
N ALA A 326 -10.94 12.41 -2.66
CA ALA A 326 -10.17 13.65 -2.52
C ALA A 326 -9.20 13.87 -3.70
N LEU A 327 -8.49 12.81 -4.13
CA LEU A 327 -7.60 12.84 -5.28
C LEU A 327 -8.37 13.01 -6.60
N ALA A 328 -9.42 12.21 -6.83
CA ALA A 328 -10.17 12.20 -8.09
C ALA A 328 -11.07 13.43 -8.31
N VAL A 329 -11.67 13.99 -7.26
CA VAL A 329 -12.61 15.13 -7.34
C VAL A 329 -11.93 16.47 -6.99
N GLY A 330 -10.62 16.44 -6.70
CA GLY A 330 -9.83 17.63 -6.42
C GLY A 330 -10.13 18.35 -5.10
N GLY A 331 -10.78 17.67 -4.15
CA GLY A 331 -11.48 18.31 -3.03
C GLY A 331 -10.67 18.65 -1.78
N LYS A 332 -9.39 18.25 -1.68
CA LYS A 332 -8.49 18.60 -0.55
C LYS A 332 -7.05 18.80 -1.06
N ASP A 333 -6.56 20.05 -1.09
CA ASP A 333 -5.19 20.40 -1.52
C ASP A 333 -4.12 19.63 -0.71
N LEU A 334 -4.31 19.61 0.62
CA LEU A 334 -3.52 18.87 1.61
C LEU A 334 -3.28 17.40 1.23
N VAL A 335 -4.31 16.70 0.73
CA VAL A 335 -4.21 15.27 0.35
C VAL A 335 -3.36 15.11 -0.92
N LYS A 336 -3.53 16.01 -1.90
CA LYS A 336 -2.72 15.99 -3.12
C LYS A 336 -1.25 16.27 -2.81
N LYS A 337 -0.95 17.30 -2.01
CA LYS A 337 0.42 17.67 -1.65
C LYS A 337 1.18 16.56 -0.90
N SER A 338 0.49 15.76 -0.08
CA SER A 338 1.13 14.64 0.64
C SER A 338 1.36 13.38 -0.21
N PHE A 339 0.46 13.05 -1.14
CA PHE A 339 0.55 11.82 -1.94
C PHE A 339 1.11 11.99 -3.36
N MET A 340 1.02 13.19 -3.93
CA MET A 340 1.32 13.48 -5.32
C MET A 340 2.06 14.83 -5.46
N PRO A 341 3.26 14.98 -4.87
CA PRO A 341 4.09 16.17 -5.09
C PRO A 341 4.42 16.30 -6.58
N LYS A 342 4.72 17.51 -7.07
CA LYS A 342 4.75 17.82 -8.52
C LYS A 342 5.67 16.90 -9.33
N PHE A 343 6.83 16.55 -8.77
CA PHE A 343 7.83 15.66 -9.38
C PHE A 343 7.45 14.17 -9.40
N ALA A 344 6.42 13.79 -8.65
CA ALA A 344 5.86 12.45 -8.56
C ALA A 344 4.32 12.48 -8.77
N SER A 345 3.86 13.37 -9.65
CA SER A 345 2.45 13.68 -9.90
C SER A 345 1.67 12.57 -10.64
N SER A 346 2.29 11.42 -10.92
CA SER A 346 1.62 10.22 -11.43
C SER A 346 2.24 8.94 -10.86
N PRO A 347 1.49 7.81 -10.81
CA PRO A 347 2.04 6.52 -10.42
C PRO A 347 3.24 6.08 -11.26
N ASP A 348 3.29 6.43 -12.55
CA ASP A 348 4.38 6.03 -13.43
C ASP A 348 5.69 6.75 -13.12
N LEU A 349 5.64 8.01 -12.67
CA LEU A 349 6.82 8.73 -12.19
C LEU A 349 7.44 8.05 -10.96
N MET A 350 6.59 7.52 -10.06
CA MET A 350 6.98 6.73 -8.88
C MET A 350 7.55 5.34 -9.20
N ARG A 351 7.40 4.85 -10.44
CA ARG A 351 7.85 3.53 -10.93
C ARG A 351 9.11 3.61 -11.78
N THR A 352 9.66 4.82 -11.99
CA THR A 352 10.91 4.98 -12.72
C THR A 352 12.10 4.43 -11.93
N LYS A 353 13.16 3.99 -12.61
CA LYS A 353 14.40 3.58 -11.94
C LYS A 353 14.96 4.70 -11.04
N GLU A 354 14.88 5.95 -11.49
CA GLU A 354 15.35 7.12 -10.72
C GLU A 354 14.56 7.30 -9.41
N ALA A 355 13.23 7.11 -9.45
CA ALA A 355 12.38 7.11 -8.26
C ALA A 355 12.71 5.96 -7.31
N HIS A 356 12.89 4.74 -7.85
CA HIS A 356 13.30 3.60 -7.05
C HIS A 356 14.69 3.80 -6.42
N GLU A 357 15.66 4.38 -7.13
CA GLU A 357 16.98 4.68 -6.57
C GLU A 357 16.96 5.78 -5.48
N SER A 358 15.90 6.59 -5.40
CA SER A 358 15.74 7.55 -4.30
C SER A 358 15.38 6.84 -2.99
N GLU A 359 16.05 7.20 -1.90
CA GLU A 359 15.75 6.62 -0.59
C GLU A 359 14.63 7.40 0.11
N SER A 360 13.52 6.72 0.40
CA SER A 360 12.49 7.20 1.32
C SER A 360 11.99 6.02 2.14
N PRO A 361 12.44 5.87 3.40
CA PRO A 361 12.04 4.77 4.27
C PRO A 361 10.52 4.55 4.40
N SER A 362 9.75 5.62 4.19
CA SER A 362 8.29 5.63 4.24
C SER A 362 7.57 5.06 3.01
N PHE A 363 8.27 4.79 1.90
CA PHE A 363 7.69 4.15 0.70
C PHE A 363 8.64 3.34 -0.22
N SER A 364 9.96 3.50 -0.16
CA SER A 364 10.89 3.00 -1.19
C SER A 364 11.42 1.59 -0.95
N LEU A 365 11.01 0.92 0.14
CA LEU A 365 11.44 -0.44 0.48
C LEU A 365 11.00 -1.46 -0.59
N LYS A 366 11.98 -2.16 -1.18
CA LYS A 366 11.78 -3.39 -1.97
C LYS A 366 12.17 -4.60 -1.13
N THR A 367 11.22 -5.52 -0.96
CA THR A 367 11.34 -6.70 -0.09
C THR A 367 10.33 -7.77 -0.52
N ASN A 368 10.20 -8.83 0.26
CA ASN A 368 9.26 -9.94 0.08
C ASN A 368 8.43 -10.19 1.37
N ALA A 369 7.38 -11.02 1.29
CA ALA A 369 6.54 -11.30 2.45
C ALA A 369 7.31 -12.02 3.58
N HIS A 370 8.21 -12.95 3.25
CA HIS A 370 9.03 -13.68 4.24
C HIS A 370 9.78 -12.72 5.17
N SER A 371 10.59 -11.83 4.59
CA SER A 371 11.43 -10.86 5.31
C SER A 371 10.63 -10.04 6.31
N LEU A 372 9.46 -9.56 5.88
CA LEU A 372 8.56 -8.78 6.71
C LEU A 372 7.89 -9.63 7.80
N ALA A 373 7.31 -10.78 7.45
CA ALA A 373 6.60 -11.64 8.39
C ALA A 373 7.52 -12.23 9.48
N ARG A 374 8.78 -12.51 9.13
CA ARG A 374 9.84 -12.97 10.05
C ARG A 374 10.15 -11.91 11.11
N LEU A 375 10.40 -10.65 10.69
CA LEU A 375 10.55 -9.52 11.62
C LEU A 375 9.28 -9.31 12.46
N MET A 376 8.09 -9.49 11.86
CA MET A 376 6.82 -9.42 12.59
C MET A 376 6.68 -10.55 13.62
N SER A 377 7.31 -11.70 13.40
CA SER A 377 7.34 -12.78 14.40
C SER A 377 8.20 -12.41 15.61
N MET A 378 9.31 -11.70 15.41
CA MET A 378 10.14 -11.18 16.51
C MET A 378 9.38 -10.09 17.29
N MET A 379 8.62 -9.23 16.59
CA MET A 379 7.72 -8.25 17.24
C MET A 379 6.59 -8.93 18.01
N ALA A 380 5.95 -9.98 17.47
CA ALA A 380 4.99 -10.82 18.18
C ALA A 380 5.60 -11.58 19.38
N ASN A 381 6.92 -11.69 19.41
CA ASN A 381 7.73 -12.25 20.50
C ASN A 381 8.43 -11.17 21.34
N LYS A 382 7.86 -9.95 21.38
CA LYS A 382 8.30 -8.83 22.24
C LYS A 382 9.73 -8.34 21.99
N GLY A 383 10.18 -8.43 20.74
CA GLY A 383 11.53 -8.09 20.30
C GLY A 383 12.51 -9.26 20.35
N ALA A 384 12.16 -10.39 20.97
CA ALA A 384 13.07 -11.52 21.10
C ALA A 384 13.29 -12.28 19.77
N SER A 385 14.49 -12.82 19.64
CA SER A 385 14.97 -13.64 18.53
C SER A 385 14.07 -14.84 18.22
N VAL A 386 13.93 -15.18 16.92
CA VAL A 386 13.27 -16.44 16.50
C VAL A 386 14.23 -17.63 16.52
N ASN A 387 15.55 -17.38 16.51
CA ASN A 387 16.59 -18.40 16.69
C ASN A 387 17.57 -18.01 17.83
N PRO A 388 17.12 -18.05 19.11
CA PRO A 388 17.95 -17.63 20.24
C PRO A 388 19.31 -18.34 20.29
N GLY A 389 20.38 -17.56 20.46
CA GLY A 389 21.76 -18.04 20.47
C GLY A 389 22.41 -18.21 19.10
N GLN A 390 21.66 -18.08 18.00
CA GLN A 390 22.21 -18.03 16.63
C GLN A 390 22.15 -16.60 16.06
N GLU A 391 21.07 -15.87 16.35
CA GLU A 391 20.87 -14.47 15.97
C GLU A 391 20.49 -13.62 17.20
N PRO A 392 20.83 -12.31 17.22
CA PRO A 392 20.51 -11.43 18.34
C PRO A 392 19.02 -11.07 18.38
N ASP A 393 18.54 -10.62 19.55
CA ASP A 393 17.22 -10.02 19.68
C ASP A 393 17.07 -8.77 18.79
N LEU A 394 15.84 -8.56 18.31
CA LEU A 394 15.49 -7.41 17.46
C LEU A 394 15.44 -6.12 18.28
N LEU A 395 14.96 -6.20 19.51
CA LEU A 395 14.87 -5.12 20.51
C LEU A 395 14.95 -5.74 21.91
N SER A 396 15.48 -5.00 22.88
CA SER A 396 15.23 -5.32 24.29
C SER A 396 13.72 -5.27 24.61
N GLN A 397 13.31 -6.03 25.62
CA GLN A 397 11.91 -6.07 26.04
C GLN A 397 11.43 -4.72 26.61
N GLU A 398 12.33 -3.92 27.20
CA GLU A 398 12.04 -2.55 27.63
C GLU A 398 11.71 -1.66 26.42
N THR A 399 12.58 -1.64 25.41
CA THR A 399 12.36 -0.81 24.22
C THR A 399 11.19 -1.29 23.38
N TYR A 400 10.95 -2.61 23.27
CA TYR A 400 9.72 -3.13 22.66
C TYR A 400 8.49 -2.58 23.39
N THR A 401 8.47 -2.64 24.73
CA THR A 401 7.34 -2.14 25.53
C THR A 401 7.16 -0.63 25.35
N LYS A 402 8.24 0.15 25.37
CA LYS A 402 8.21 1.61 25.13
C LYS A 402 7.67 1.93 23.72
N ALA A 403 8.22 1.30 22.68
CA ALA A 403 7.83 1.57 21.29
C ALA A 403 6.40 1.09 20.97
N THR A 404 5.95 -0.01 21.55
CA THR A 404 4.58 -0.53 21.33
C THR A 404 3.53 0.07 22.27
N THR A 405 3.91 0.94 23.20
CA THR A 405 2.96 1.67 24.06
C THR A 405 2.01 2.53 23.20
N PHE A 406 0.73 2.52 23.53
CA PHE A 406 -0.27 3.37 22.87
C PHE A 406 0.02 4.85 23.16
N HIS A 407 0.04 5.68 22.12
CA HIS A 407 0.29 7.12 22.23
C HIS A 407 -1.01 7.91 22.19
N SER A 408 -1.69 7.93 21.04
CA SER A 408 -2.92 8.72 20.84
C SER A 408 -3.76 8.20 19.68
N SER A 409 -5.06 8.45 19.75
CA SER A 409 -6.03 8.17 18.68
C SER A 409 -6.65 9.48 18.23
N GLN A 410 -6.31 9.94 17.03
CA GLN A 410 -6.71 11.22 16.45
C GLN A 410 -7.26 11.01 15.04
N LEU A 411 -8.16 11.91 14.60
CA LEU A 411 -8.61 11.99 13.21
C LEU A 411 -7.48 12.56 12.35
N ASP A 412 -7.01 11.77 11.40
CA ASP A 412 -5.97 12.18 10.45
C ASP A 412 -6.55 13.07 9.35
N GLN A 413 -5.99 14.27 9.17
CA GLN A 413 -6.51 15.27 8.22
C GLN A 413 -6.31 14.89 6.73
N ILE A 414 -5.34 14.02 6.43
CA ILE A 414 -5.01 13.54 5.09
C ILE A 414 -5.77 12.25 4.78
N LEU A 415 -5.75 11.32 5.74
CA LEU A 415 -6.35 10.01 5.58
C LEU A 415 -7.87 9.99 5.83
N ASP A 416 -8.43 10.99 6.54
CA ASP A 416 -9.87 11.06 6.85
C ASP A 416 -10.36 9.91 7.75
N GLU A 417 -9.44 9.24 8.45
CA GLU A 417 -9.69 8.12 9.38
C GLU A 417 -9.10 8.42 10.77
N THR A 418 -9.72 7.86 11.81
CA THR A 418 -9.18 7.91 13.18
C THR A 418 -8.15 6.80 13.36
N LEU A 419 -6.88 7.18 13.48
CA LEU A 419 -5.76 6.24 13.58
C LEU A 419 -5.27 6.16 15.03
N PRO A 420 -5.40 5.02 15.73
CA PRO A 420 -4.70 4.80 16.99
C PRO A 420 -3.24 4.42 16.71
N MET A 421 -2.31 5.18 17.28
CA MET A 421 -0.87 5.04 17.04
C MET A 421 -0.14 4.57 18.30
N SER A 422 0.90 3.75 18.12
CA SER A 422 1.93 3.51 19.14
C SER A 422 3.06 4.53 19.06
N VAL A 423 3.84 4.64 20.14
CA VAL A 423 5.02 5.55 20.25
C VAL A 423 6.05 5.30 19.14
N GLY A 424 6.26 4.04 18.76
CA GLY A 424 7.12 3.60 17.66
C GLY A 424 6.59 3.89 16.26
N GLY A 425 5.44 4.56 16.14
CA GLY A 425 4.88 5.00 14.85
C GLY A 425 4.22 3.89 14.04
N TRP A 426 3.67 2.88 14.69
CA TRP A 426 2.83 1.86 14.06
C TRP A 426 1.36 2.11 14.40
N VAL A 427 0.42 1.68 13.55
CA VAL A 427 -0.98 1.60 13.96
C VAL A 427 -1.10 0.55 15.06
N LYS A 428 -1.90 0.81 16.09
CA LYS A 428 -2.19 -0.09 17.23
C LYS A 428 -3.70 -0.16 17.46
N LEU A 429 -4.35 -1.09 16.76
CA LEU A 429 -5.81 -1.25 16.74
C LEU A 429 -6.27 -2.38 17.66
N LYS A 430 -7.51 -2.29 18.15
CA LYS A 430 -8.25 -3.44 18.68
C LYS A 430 -9.34 -3.82 17.68
N GLY A 431 -9.26 -5.02 17.12
CA GLY A 431 -10.01 -5.40 15.93
C GLY A 431 -9.46 -4.80 14.64
N PHE A 432 -9.87 -5.36 13.50
CA PHE A 432 -9.36 -4.98 12.20
C PHE A 432 -10.38 -5.29 11.10
N SER A 433 -10.57 -4.34 10.17
CA SER A 433 -11.46 -4.47 9.00
C SER A 433 -12.88 -4.99 9.31
N GLY A 434 -13.40 -4.76 10.52
CA GLY A 434 -14.71 -5.26 10.96
C GLY A 434 -14.80 -6.79 11.20
N SER A 435 -13.67 -7.50 11.26
CA SER A 435 -13.64 -8.93 11.58
C SER A 435 -14.18 -9.19 13.00
N LYS A 436 -15.09 -10.15 13.12
CA LYS A 436 -15.55 -10.69 14.41
C LYS A 436 -14.46 -11.51 15.11
N LEU A 437 -13.62 -12.22 14.36
CA LEU A 437 -12.57 -13.08 14.90
C LEU A 437 -11.46 -12.26 15.56
N LEU A 438 -11.21 -11.05 15.05
CA LEU A 438 -10.23 -10.10 15.58
C LEU A 438 -10.81 -9.13 16.62
N LYS A 439 -12.12 -9.20 16.91
CA LYS A 439 -12.73 -8.36 17.94
C LYS A 439 -11.96 -8.49 19.25
N ASP A 440 -11.63 -7.34 19.84
CA ASP A 440 -10.89 -7.19 21.10
C ASP A 440 -9.42 -7.71 21.11
N ILE A 441 -8.92 -8.25 19.99
CA ILE A 441 -7.50 -8.59 19.78
C ILE A 441 -6.74 -7.35 19.32
N GLU A 442 -5.56 -7.13 19.89
CA GLU A 442 -4.66 -6.07 19.45
C GLU A 442 -3.89 -6.47 18.18
N ILE A 443 -3.87 -5.56 17.20
CA ILE A 443 -3.06 -5.67 15.99
C ILE A 443 -2.16 -4.46 15.89
N GLN A 444 -0.88 -4.69 15.63
CA GLN A 444 0.09 -3.64 15.36
C GLN A 444 0.76 -3.82 14.01
N GLY A 445 1.11 -2.71 13.33
CA GLY A 445 1.85 -2.74 12.07
C GLY A 445 1.49 -1.61 11.12
N TRP A 446 1.62 -1.89 9.81
CA TRP A 446 1.28 -0.94 8.73
C TRP A 446 1.00 -1.69 7.40
N SER A 447 0.73 -0.92 6.35
CA SER A 447 0.24 -1.36 5.04
C SER A 447 0.73 -0.46 3.90
N GLY A 448 0.81 -1.01 2.70
CA GLY A 448 1.23 -0.29 1.50
C GLY A 448 0.08 0.05 0.58
N ALA A 449 0.17 1.22 -0.05
CA ALA A 449 -0.59 1.53 -1.25
C ALA A 449 -0.49 0.36 -2.25
N GLY A 450 -1.60 -0.01 -2.88
CA GLY A 450 -1.70 -1.18 -3.74
C GLY A 450 -2.23 -2.44 -3.07
N GLY A 451 -2.06 -2.58 -1.74
CA GLY A 451 -2.69 -3.65 -0.95
C GLY A 451 -1.75 -4.51 -0.10
N SER A 452 -0.44 -4.20 -0.02
CA SER A 452 0.45 -4.93 0.89
C SER A 452 0.06 -4.68 2.36
N LEU A 453 0.23 -5.68 3.22
CA LEU A 453 -0.17 -5.63 4.62
C LEU A 453 0.89 -6.34 5.47
N THR A 454 1.41 -5.69 6.50
CA THR A 454 2.46 -6.24 7.38
C THR A 454 2.15 -5.89 8.83
N ILE A 455 1.80 -6.92 9.61
CA ILE A 455 1.29 -6.77 10.98
C ILE A 455 1.79 -7.89 11.87
N TRP A 456 1.73 -7.66 13.18
CA TRP A 456 1.89 -8.69 14.21
C TRP A 456 0.73 -8.70 15.20
N ILE A 457 0.54 -9.85 15.84
CA ILE A 457 -0.43 -10.08 16.90
C ILE A 457 0.31 -10.77 18.05
N GLU A 458 0.46 -10.06 19.17
CA GLU A 458 1.18 -10.57 20.34
C GLU A 458 0.42 -11.73 20.99
N GLU A 459 -0.89 -11.57 21.20
CA GLU A 459 -1.74 -12.53 21.94
C GLU A 459 -1.91 -13.89 21.24
N LEU A 460 -1.59 -13.95 19.93
CA LEU A 460 -1.64 -15.18 19.14
C LEU A 460 -0.25 -15.64 18.66
N HIS A 461 0.80 -14.88 18.97
CA HIS A 461 2.17 -15.04 18.46
C HIS A 461 2.28 -15.12 16.94
N ILE A 462 1.53 -14.26 16.22
CA ILE A 462 1.49 -14.21 14.75
C ILE A 462 2.37 -13.08 14.23
N GLY A 463 3.33 -13.39 13.35
CA GLY A 463 3.88 -12.45 12.38
C GLY A 463 3.23 -12.69 11.01
N PHE A 464 2.73 -11.63 10.36
CA PHE A 464 1.97 -11.74 9.11
C PHE A 464 2.49 -10.72 8.08
N SER A 465 2.70 -11.17 6.83
CA SER A 465 2.87 -10.28 5.69
C SER A 465 2.24 -10.82 4.42
N PHE A 466 1.54 -9.94 3.69
CA PHE A 466 1.03 -10.16 2.34
C PHE A 466 1.61 -9.09 1.41
N VAL A 467 2.21 -9.53 0.31
CA VAL A 467 2.86 -8.69 -0.70
C VAL A 467 2.39 -9.13 -2.08
N THR A 468 2.01 -8.18 -2.92
CA THR A 468 1.41 -8.41 -4.24
C THR A 468 1.94 -7.38 -5.22
N ASN A 469 1.98 -7.71 -6.51
CA ASN A 469 2.27 -6.79 -7.60
C ASN A 469 1.00 -6.21 -8.26
N ALA A 470 -0.18 -6.62 -7.80
CA ALA A 470 -1.47 -6.12 -8.26
C ALA A 470 -1.89 -4.91 -7.41
N PHE A 471 -1.83 -3.72 -8.01
CA PHE A 471 -2.02 -2.43 -7.35
C PHE A 471 -3.50 -2.03 -7.34
N GLY A 472 -4.14 -2.09 -6.18
CA GLY A 472 -5.42 -1.43 -5.93
C GLY A 472 -5.23 0.01 -5.43
N PRO A 473 -5.29 1.04 -6.30
CA PRO A 473 -4.94 2.43 -5.91
C PRO A 473 -5.86 3.06 -4.87
N PHE A 474 -7.05 2.49 -4.65
CA PHE A 474 -8.15 3.08 -3.88
C PHE A 474 -8.83 2.08 -2.92
N GLU A 475 -8.16 0.97 -2.64
CA GLU A 475 -8.54 0.09 -1.54
C GLU A 475 -8.13 0.72 -0.18
N GLY A 476 -8.53 0.09 0.93
CA GLY A 476 -8.35 0.66 2.28
C GLY A 476 -6.89 0.98 2.62
N ILE A 477 -6.69 2.00 3.47
CA ILE A 477 -5.33 2.39 3.90
C ILE A 477 -4.61 1.20 4.51
N LEU A 478 -5.26 0.52 5.46
CA LEU A 478 -4.72 -0.61 6.23
C LEU A 478 -4.74 -1.94 5.47
N GLY A 479 -4.32 -1.89 4.20
CA GLY A 479 -4.29 -3.04 3.31
C GLY A 479 -5.62 -3.24 2.60
N ASP A 480 -5.60 -4.02 1.51
CA ASP A 480 -6.82 -4.32 0.77
C ASP A 480 -7.54 -5.58 1.28
N TYR A 481 -8.71 -5.84 0.68
CA TYR A 481 -9.56 -6.97 1.06
C TYR A 481 -8.87 -8.34 0.93
N ARG A 482 -7.84 -8.50 0.08
CA ARG A 482 -7.09 -9.77 -0.07
C ARG A 482 -6.29 -10.03 1.21
N GLY A 483 -5.47 -9.04 1.60
CA GLY A 483 -4.68 -9.09 2.83
C GLY A 483 -5.55 -9.25 4.08
N ALA A 484 -6.65 -8.50 4.18
CA ALA A 484 -7.58 -8.58 5.31
C ALA A 484 -8.28 -9.95 5.41
N ASN A 485 -8.75 -10.52 4.29
CA ASN A 485 -9.40 -11.85 4.28
C ASN A 485 -8.42 -13.00 4.55
N LEU A 486 -7.15 -12.85 4.16
CA LEU A 486 -6.07 -13.77 4.51
C LEU A 486 -5.80 -13.72 6.01
N LEU A 487 -5.66 -12.53 6.60
CA LEU A 487 -5.42 -12.35 8.03
C LEU A 487 -6.56 -12.96 8.88
N ASP A 488 -7.82 -12.70 8.50
CA ASP A 488 -8.99 -13.28 9.17
C ASP A 488 -8.96 -14.83 9.19
N ARG A 489 -8.48 -15.45 8.11
CA ARG A 489 -8.31 -16.92 7.98
C ARG A 489 -7.12 -17.45 8.77
N VAL A 490 -6.01 -16.71 8.82
CA VAL A 490 -4.85 -17.04 9.68
C VAL A 490 -5.26 -17.03 11.15
N VAL A 491 -6.02 -16.01 11.56
CA VAL A 491 -6.54 -15.88 12.94
C VAL A 491 -7.54 -16.99 13.25
N TYR A 492 -8.42 -17.34 12.31
CA TYR A 492 -9.30 -18.51 12.45
C TYR A 492 -8.50 -19.80 12.68
N ALA A 493 -7.53 -20.08 11.80
CA ALA A 493 -6.68 -21.27 11.88
C ALA A 493 -5.89 -21.34 13.20
N ARG A 494 -5.31 -20.21 13.63
CA ARG A 494 -4.58 -20.14 14.92
C ARG A 494 -5.51 -20.30 16.13
N LYS A 495 -6.72 -19.72 16.10
CA LYS A 495 -7.73 -19.96 17.15
C LYS A 495 -8.23 -21.41 17.16
N GLN A 496 -8.32 -22.06 16.00
CA GLN A 496 -8.66 -23.48 15.91
C GLN A 496 -7.55 -24.36 16.52
N GLU A 497 -6.29 -24.07 16.19
CA GLU A 497 -5.11 -24.73 16.74
C GLU A 497 -5.03 -24.60 18.27
N LEU A 498 -5.30 -23.41 18.80
CA LEU A 498 -5.30 -23.13 20.24
C LEU A 498 -6.58 -23.58 20.97
N GLY A 499 -7.58 -24.16 20.28
CA GLY A 499 -8.86 -24.54 20.88
C GLY A 499 -9.73 -23.37 21.38
N LEU A 500 -9.48 -22.16 20.85
CA LEU A 500 -10.14 -20.90 21.24
C LEU A 500 -11.40 -20.56 20.43
N LEU A 501 -11.76 -21.38 19.44
CA LEU A 501 -13.03 -21.26 18.75
C LEU A 501 -14.13 -21.88 19.62
N GLN A 502 -15.10 -21.05 20.03
CA GLN A 502 -16.31 -21.56 20.67
C GLN A 502 -17.14 -22.35 19.66
N ASP A 503 -17.74 -23.44 20.14
CA ASP A 503 -18.55 -24.35 19.35
C ASP A 503 -19.78 -23.61 18.81
N ALA A 504 -19.82 -23.36 17.49
CA ALA A 504 -20.87 -22.57 16.81
C ALA A 504 -22.24 -23.29 16.75
N SER A 505 -22.42 -24.30 17.59
CA SER A 505 -23.64 -25.06 17.82
C SER A 505 -24.46 -24.55 19.02
N LYS A 506 -24.06 -23.43 19.65
CA LYS A 506 -24.68 -22.85 20.85
C LYS A 506 -25.08 -21.36 20.75
N GLU A 507 -24.98 -20.74 19.57
CA GLU A 507 -25.62 -19.46 19.22
C GLU A 507 -26.67 -19.68 18.12
#